data_AF-A0A7X1KD58-F1
#
_entry.id   AF-A0A7X1KD58-F1
#
_cell.length_a   1.000
_cell.length_b   1.000
_cell.length_c   1.000
_cell.angle_alpha   90.00
_cell.angle_beta   90.00
_cell.angle_gamma   90.00
#
_symmetry.space_group_name_H-M   'P 1'
#
loop_
_entity.id
_entity.type
_entity.pdbx_description
1 polymer ?
#
loop_
_entity_poly.entity_id
_entity_poly.type
_entity_poly.pdbx_seq_one_letter_code
_entity_poly.pdbx_strand_id
1 'polypeptide(L)'
;MLALQPVDTAVPAFRPDPITQNEAAAMFRAVLGLFGRWELNDEQAATLLDMPVRSYRRWKAEGPGRISRDGCARLSNLMGIHKALRLIFSEAPRGYAWIKAANEAFGGASALEVMLGGELTDIMRVRRYLDAERGGW
;
A
#
# COMPACT_ATOMS: atom_id res chain seq x y z
N MET A 1 49.63 -19.32 -12.69
CA MET A 1 48.76 -19.48 -11.51
C MET A 1 47.63 -18.46 -11.63
N LEU A 2 46.36 -18.91 -11.74
CA LEU A 2 45.23 -18.00 -11.61
C LEU A 2 45.09 -17.62 -10.13
N ALA A 3 45.18 -16.32 -9.82
CA ALA A 3 44.88 -15.82 -8.49
C ALA A 3 43.35 -15.69 -8.36
N LEU A 4 42.76 -16.41 -7.42
CA LEU A 4 41.35 -16.25 -7.08
C LEU A 4 41.19 -15.04 -6.16
N GLN A 5 40.35 -14.08 -6.54
CA GLN A 5 39.91 -13.00 -5.65
C GLN A 5 38.65 -13.43 -4.91
N PRO A 6 38.63 -13.35 -3.57
CA PRO A 6 37.41 -13.59 -2.80
C PRO A 6 36.38 -12.51 -3.12
N VAL A 7 35.16 -12.94 -3.44
CA VAL A 7 33.99 -12.05 -3.56
C VAL A 7 33.57 -11.69 -2.13
N ASP A 8 33.38 -10.41 -1.87
CA ASP A 8 32.85 -9.96 -0.58
C ASP A 8 31.40 -10.43 -0.43
N THR A 9 31.20 -11.42 0.43
CA THR A 9 29.88 -11.97 0.79
C THR A 9 29.38 -11.44 2.13
N ALA A 10 30.05 -10.43 2.72
CA ALA A 10 29.58 -9.84 3.96
C ALA A 10 28.19 -9.23 3.72
N VAL A 11 27.20 -9.70 4.48
CA VAL A 11 25.86 -9.12 4.41
C VAL A 11 25.95 -7.70 4.96
N PRO A 12 25.74 -6.65 4.14
CA PRO A 12 25.78 -5.29 4.65
C PRO A 12 24.70 -5.11 5.71
N ALA A 13 24.98 -4.27 6.71
CA ALA A 13 24.00 -3.95 7.74
C ALA A 13 22.74 -3.38 7.06
N PHE A 14 21.59 -4.03 7.28
CA PHE A 14 20.33 -3.59 6.69
C PHE A 14 19.97 -2.20 7.21
N ARG A 15 19.99 -1.22 6.31
CA ARG A 15 19.45 0.12 6.51
C ARG A 15 18.48 0.36 5.36
N PRO A 16 17.17 0.53 5.63
CA PRO A 16 16.24 0.79 4.56
C PRO A 16 16.53 2.17 3.97
N ASP A 17 16.88 2.20 2.68
CA ASP A 17 17.01 3.45 1.96
C ASP A 17 15.63 4.14 1.86
N PRO A 18 15.59 5.49 1.81
CA PRO A 18 14.36 6.20 1.55
C PRO A 18 13.77 5.81 0.19
N ILE A 19 12.45 5.69 0.13
CA ILE A 19 11.72 5.49 -1.13
C ILE A 19 12.08 6.62 -2.10
N THR A 20 12.64 6.23 -3.25
CA THR A 20 12.99 7.16 -4.33
C THR A 20 11.73 7.67 -5.04
N GLN A 21 11.83 8.78 -5.76
CA GLN A 21 10.69 9.31 -6.53
C GLN A 21 10.24 8.34 -7.64
N ASN A 22 11.17 7.58 -8.23
CA ASN A 22 10.83 6.57 -9.24
C ASN A 22 10.03 5.41 -8.64
N GLU A 23 10.43 4.92 -7.46
CA GLU A 23 9.68 3.90 -6.72
C GLU A 23 8.31 4.43 -6.28
N ALA A 24 8.26 5.67 -5.78
CA ALA A 24 7.01 6.31 -5.39
C ALA A 24 6.04 6.43 -6.58
N ALA A 25 6.53 6.87 -7.75
CA ALA A 25 5.73 6.96 -8.96
C ALA A 25 5.27 5.59 -9.45
N ALA A 26 6.11 4.55 -9.32
CA ALA A 26 5.72 3.17 -9.63
C ALA A 26 4.63 2.65 -8.68
N MET A 27 4.77 2.88 -7.37
CA MET A 27 3.74 2.54 -6.39
C MET A 27 2.44 3.28 -6.64
N PHE A 28 2.49 4.57 -7.00
CA PHE A 28 1.29 5.34 -7.35
C PHE A 28 0.54 4.69 -8.52
N ARG A 29 1.22 4.32 -9.61
CA ARG A 29 0.59 3.60 -10.73
C ARG A 29 -0.02 2.27 -10.30
N ALA A 30 0.67 1.52 -9.44
CA ALA A 30 0.16 0.26 -8.90
C ALA A 30 -1.11 0.47 -8.03
N VAL A 31 -1.11 1.52 -7.20
CA VAL A 31 -2.24 1.91 -6.35
C VAL A 31 -3.44 2.36 -7.19
N LEU A 32 -3.27 3.06 -8.31
CA LEU A 32 -4.39 3.35 -9.22
C LEU A 32 -5.07 2.06 -9.72
N GLY A 33 -4.28 1.06 -10.11
CA GLY A 33 -4.81 -0.24 -10.50
C GLY A 33 -5.46 -1.00 -9.34
N LEU A 34 -4.95 -0.85 -8.12
CA LEU A 34 -5.55 -1.42 -6.91
C LEU A 34 -6.90 -0.77 -6.59
N PHE A 35 -6.98 0.56 -6.62
CA PHE A 35 -8.21 1.31 -6.40
C PHE A 35 -9.29 0.95 -7.41
N GLY A 36 -8.92 0.72 -8.67
CA GLY A 36 -9.86 0.20 -9.67
C GLY A 36 -10.43 -1.18 -9.31
N ARG A 37 -9.61 -2.09 -8.76
CA ARG A 37 -10.05 -3.41 -8.30
C ARG A 37 -10.84 -3.38 -7.00
N TRP A 38 -10.64 -2.36 -6.18
CA TRP A 38 -11.48 -2.06 -5.02
C TRP A 38 -12.72 -1.24 -5.37
N GLU A 39 -12.88 -0.85 -6.64
CA GLU A 39 -14.01 -0.04 -7.13
C GLU A 39 -14.17 1.28 -6.37
N LEU A 40 -13.05 1.93 -6.02
CA LEU A 40 -13.09 3.21 -5.33
C LEU A 40 -13.45 4.34 -6.31
N ASN A 41 -14.24 5.31 -5.82
CA ASN A 41 -14.41 6.58 -6.51
C ASN A 41 -13.19 7.51 -6.26
N ASP A 42 -13.14 8.61 -7.01
CA ASP A 42 -11.99 9.53 -6.95
C ASP A 42 -11.90 10.23 -5.58
N GLU A 43 -13.03 10.52 -4.93
CA GLU A 43 -13.09 11.14 -3.61
C GLU A 43 -12.47 10.22 -2.54
N GLN A 44 -12.85 8.94 -2.53
CA GLN A 44 -12.27 7.92 -1.65
C GLN A 44 -10.78 7.74 -1.89
N ALA A 45 -10.37 7.63 -3.16
CA ALA A 45 -8.96 7.51 -3.52
C ALA A 45 -8.13 8.73 -3.08
N ALA A 46 -8.70 9.94 -3.21
CA ALA A 46 -8.07 11.17 -2.78
C ALA A 46 -7.93 11.24 -1.24
N THR A 47 -8.93 10.77 -0.49
CA THR A 47 -8.87 10.63 0.97
C THR A 47 -7.74 9.68 1.39
N LEU A 48 -7.63 8.50 0.77
CA LEU A 48 -6.58 7.53 1.11
C LEU A 48 -5.16 8.06 0.84
N LEU A 49 -5.02 8.93 -0.16
CA LEU A 49 -3.75 9.55 -0.54
C LEU A 49 -3.52 10.93 0.09
N ASP A 50 -4.45 11.40 0.94
CA ASP A 50 -4.40 12.68 1.64
C ASP A 50 -4.07 13.85 0.70
N MET A 51 -4.91 14.00 -0.31
CA MET A 51 -4.79 15.10 -1.25
C MET A 51 -6.16 15.59 -1.75
N PRO A 52 -6.27 16.84 -2.22
CA PRO A 52 -7.50 17.33 -2.83
C PRO A 52 -7.90 16.46 -4.04
N VAL A 53 -9.19 16.19 -4.20
CA VAL A 53 -9.71 15.36 -5.32
C VAL A 53 -9.28 15.89 -6.70
N ARG A 54 -9.17 17.21 -6.85
CA ARG A 54 -8.66 17.86 -8.06
C ARG A 54 -7.20 17.45 -8.35
N SER A 55 -6.35 17.44 -7.32
CA SER A 55 -4.96 17.01 -7.43
C SER A 55 -4.86 15.54 -7.79
N TYR A 56 -5.66 14.70 -7.15
CA TYR A 56 -5.74 13.27 -7.46
C TYR A 56 -6.15 13.03 -8.92
N ARG A 57 -7.22 13.69 -9.41
CA ARG A 57 -7.67 13.57 -10.81
C ARG A 57 -6.60 13.98 -11.80
N ARG A 58 -5.89 15.09 -11.54
CA ARG A 58 -4.75 15.51 -12.38
C ARG A 58 -3.64 14.46 -12.37
N TRP A 59 -3.24 13.98 -11.19
CA TRP A 59 -2.19 12.95 -11.08
C TRP A 59 -2.58 11.62 -11.73
N LYS A 60 -3.85 11.25 -11.67
CA LYS A 60 -4.40 10.06 -12.34
C LYS A 60 -4.29 10.17 -13.87
N ALA A 61 -4.46 11.37 -14.43
CA ALA A 61 -4.40 11.62 -15.87
C ALA A 61 -2.96 11.83 -16.40
N GLU A 62 -2.15 12.59 -15.67
CA GLU A 62 -0.84 13.10 -16.13
C GLU A 62 0.36 12.39 -15.49
N GLY A 63 0.12 11.61 -14.43
CA GLY A 63 1.16 11.07 -13.56
C GLY A 63 1.43 11.95 -12.33
N PRO A 64 2.07 11.38 -11.28
CA PRO A 64 2.37 12.13 -10.07
C PRO A 64 3.54 13.08 -10.28
N GLY A 65 3.50 14.23 -9.60
CA GLY A 65 4.66 15.10 -9.44
C GLY A 65 5.61 14.55 -8.35
N ARG A 66 6.24 15.45 -7.60
CA ARG A 66 7.01 15.06 -6.41
C ARG A 66 6.06 14.49 -5.35
N ILE A 67 6.32 13.27 -4.93
CA ILE A 67 5.58 12.59 -3.85
C ILE A 67 6.29 12.88 -2.53
N SER A 68 5.51 13.35 -1.54
CA SER A 68 5.99 13.66 -0.20
C SER A 68 6.35 12.39 0.57
N ARG A 69 7.08 12.52 1.69
CA ARG A 69 7.38 11.40 2.58
C ARG A 69 6.10 10.73 3.10
N ASP A 70 5.08 11.52 3.41
CA ASP A 70 3.77 11.01 3.83
C ASP A 70 3.07 10.25 2.69
N GLY A 71 3.05 10.81 1.48
CA GLY A 71 2.52 10.12 0.30
C GLY A 71 3.23 8.79 0.04
N CYS A 72 4.56 8.74 0.17
CA CYS A 72 5.32 7.49 0.08
C CYS A 72 4.90 6.49 1.19
N ALA A 73 4.68 6.93 2.42
CA ALA A 73 4.24 6.08 3.52
C ALA A 73 2.83 5.51 3.27
N ARG A 74 1.90 6.34 2.79
CA ARG A 74 0.53 5.91 2.42
C ARG A 74 0.55 4.88 1.30
N LEU A 75 1.28 5.16 0.21
CA LEU A 75 1.47 4.23 -0.90
C LEU A 75 2.07 2.90 -0.43
N SER A 76 3.11 2.95 0.40
CA SER A 76 3.74 1.75 0.95
C SER A 76 2.76 0.92 1.80
N ASN A 77 1.92 1.55 2.63
CA ASN A 77 0.94 0.84 3.45
C ASN A 77 -0.17 0.21 2.58
N LEU A 78 -0.67 0.92 1.56
CA LEU A 78 -1.66 0.40 0.62
C LEU A 78 -1.13 -0.80 -0.18
N MET A 79 0.09 -0.69 -0.70
CA MET A 79 0.77 -1.82 -1.35
C MET A 79 0.99 -2.98 -0.37
N GLY A 80 1.26 -2.65 0.88
CA GLY A 80 1.31 -3.61 1.95
C GLY A 80 -0.02 -4.36 2.14
N ILE A 81 -1.13 -3.65 2.27
CA ILE A 81 -2.46 -4.25 2.42
C ILE A 81 -2.75 -5.21 1.25
N HIS A 82 -2.47 -4.75 0.02
CA HIS A 82 -2.60 -5.60 -1.16
C HIS A 82 -1.76 -6.88 -1.07
N LYS A 83 -0.49 -6.76 -0.70
CA LYS A 83 0.40 -7.91 -0.53
C LYS A 83 -0.13 -8.89 0.52
N ALA A 84 -0.57 -8.40 1.68
CA ALA A 84 -1.08 -9.25 2.75
C ALA A 84 -2.35 -10.00 2.32
N LEU A 85 -3.28 -9.33 1.65
CA LEU A 85 -4.49 -9.97 1.10
C LEU A 85 -4.16 -11.03 0.05
N ARG A 86 -3.15 -10.79 -0.80
CA ARG A 86 -2.69 -11.78 -1.79
C ARG A 86 -2.03 -13.02 -1.16
N LEU A 87 -1.58 -12.93 0.08
CA LEU A 87 -1.06 -14.08 0.84
C LEU A 87 -2.18 -14.82 1.59
N ILE A 88 -3.14 -14.09 2.15
CA ILE A 88 -4.26 -14.67 2.90
C ILE A 88 -5.28 -15.35 1.97
N PHE A 89 -5.58 -14.74 0.82
CA PHE A 89 -6.59 -15.24 -0.12
C PHE A 89 -5.93 -15.86 -1.34
N SER A 90 -6.19 -17.15 -1.56
CA SER A 90 -5.77 -17.88 -2.77
C SER A 90 -6.34 -17.24 -4.05
N GLU A 91 -7.62 -16.84 -3.99
CA GLU A 91 -8.31 -16.15 -5.07
C GLU A 91 -8.23 -14.62 -4.88
N ALA A 92 -7.57 -13.92 -5.80
CA ALA A 92 -7.42 -12.46 -5.73
C ALA A 92 -8.75 -11.70 -5.56
N PRO A 93 -9.83 -12.04 -6.32
CA PRO A 93 -11.10 -11.33 -6.22
C PRO A 93 -11.70 -11.36 -4.82
N ARG A 94 -11.53 -12.44 -4.06
CA ARG A 94 -12.01 -12.53 -2.68
C ARG A 94 -11.30 -11.54 -1.76
N GLY A 95 -9.99 -11.38 -1.92
CA GLY A 95 -9.21 -10.38 -1.19
C GLY A 95 -9.64 -8.95 -1.52
N TYR A 96 -10.03 -8.67 -2.77
CA TYR A 96 -10.56 -7.35 -3.14
C TYR A 96 -11.96 -7.10 -2.57
N ALA A 97 -12.84 -8.09 -2.62
CA ALA A 97 -14.17 -8.00 -2.03
C ALA A 97 -14.13 -7.82 -0.51
N TRP A 98 -13.18 -8.48 0.17
CA TRP A 98 -13.00 -8.39 1.62
C TRP A 98 -12.79 -6.95 2.12
N ILE A 99 -12.14 -6.09 1.33
CA ILE A 99 -11.91 -4.68 1.71
C ILE A 99 -13.23 -3.93 1.96
N LYS A 100 -14.31 -4.30 1.26
CA LYS A 100 -15.64 -3.66 1.36
C LYS A 100 -16.61 -4.46 2.23
N ALA A 101 -16.23 -5.65 2.70
CA ALA A 101 -17.08 -6.48 3.54
C ALA A 101 -17.05 -5.99 5.00
N ALA A 102 -18.20 -6.07 5.67
CA ALA A 102 -18.28 -5.85 7.12
C ALA A 102 -17.35 -6.81 7.85
N ASN A 103 -16.66 -6.32 8.89
CA ASN A 103 -15.67 -7.10 9.61
C ASN A 103 -15.82 -6.89 11.13
N GLU A 104 -16.01 -7.99 11.86
CA GLU A 104 -16.16 -7.98 13.31
C GLU A 104 -14.93 -7.42 14.05
N ALA A 105 -13.72 -7.64 13.51
CA ALA A 105 -12.49 -7.07 14.07
C ALA A 105 -12.45 -5.53 14.02
N PHE A 106 -13.30 -4.93 13.19
CA PHE A 106 -13.48 -3.48 13.08
C PHE A 106 -14.86 -3.02 13.61
N GLY A 107 -15.49 -3.82 14.47
CA GLY A 107 -16.78 -3.48 15.08
C GLY A 107 -17.93 -3.44 14.07
N GLY A 108 -17.85 -4.25 13.00
CA GLY A 108 -18.85 -4.32 11.94
C GLY A 108 -18.57 -3.39 10.76
N ALA A 109 -17.64 -2.43 10.90
CA ALA A 109 -17.16 -1.64 9.77
C ALA A 109 -16.32 -2.49 8.81
N SER A 110 -16.28 -2.09 7.55
CA SER A 110 -15.36 -2.63 6.55
C SER A 110 -13.95 -2.05 6.73
N ALA A 111 -12.95 -2.76 6.19
CA ALA A 111 -11.58 -2.26 6.17
C ALA A 111 -11.48 -0.93 5.40
N LEU A 112 -12.27 -0.77 4.33
CA LEU A 112 -12.33 0.49 3.58
C LEU A 112 -12.85 1.63 4.42
N GLU A 113 -13.94 1.44 5.16
CA GLU A 113 -14.50 2.49 6.04
C GLU A 113 -13.50 2.93 7.10
N VAL A 114 -12.75 1.99 7.68
CA VAL A 114 -11.66 2.32 8.60
C VAL A 114 -10.62 3.20 7.91
N MET A 115 -10.09 2.78 6.74
CA MET A 115 -9.07 3.54 6.01
C MET A 115 -9.55 4.92 5.55
N LEU A 116 -10.85 5.06 5.27
CA LEU A 116 -11.47 6.33 4.88
C LEU A 116 -11.64 7.32 6.04
N GLY A 117 -11.21 6.98 7.26
CA GLY A 117 -10.93 7.97 8.30
C GLY A 117 -9.90 9.03 7.85
N GLY A 118 -9.04 8.67 6.88
CA GLY A 118 -8.16 9.61 6.17
C GLY A 118 -6.78 9.79 6.80
N GLU A 119 -6.60 9.41 8.05
CA GLU A 119 -5.30 9.46 8.71
C GLU A 119 -4.40 8.31 8.24
N LEU A 120 -3.09 8.55 8.18
CA LEU A 120 -2.12 7.48 7.88
C LEU A 120 -2.27 6.32 8.86
N THR A 121 -2.58 6.61 10.14
CA THR A 121 -2.78 5.61 11.18
C THR A 121 -3.95 4.67 10.91
N ASP A 122 -4.97 5.11 10.16
CA ASP A 122 -6.12 4.28 9.81
C ASP A 122 -5.74 3.21 8.78
N ILE A 123 -4.94 3.60 7.77
CA ILE A 123 -4.36 2.65 6.81
C ILE A 123 -3.43 1.67 7.53
N MET A 124 -2.58 2.19 8.43
CA MET A 124 -1.66 1.36 9.21
C MET A 124 -2.40 0.36 10.12
N ARG A 125 -3.57 0.71 10.66
CA ARG A 125 -4.38 -0.17 11.50
C ARG A 125 -4.82 -1.41 10.70
N VAL A 126 -5.38 -1.22 9.51
CA VAL A 126 -5.79 -2.31 8.63
C VAL A 126 -4.57 -3.14 8.20
N ARG A 127 -3.46 -2.49 7.84
CA ARG A 127 -2.22 -3.18 7.47
C ARG A 127 -1.68 -4.06 8.60
N ARG A 128 -1.65 -3.56 9.84
CA ARG A 128 -1.19 -4.31 11.02
C ARG A 128 -2.09 -5.49 11.34
N TYR A 129 -3.41 -5.30 11.24
CA TYR A 129 -4.36 -6.39 11.40
C TYR A 129 -4.08 -7.52 10.41
N LEU A 130 -3.97 -7.21 9.11
CA LEU A 130 -3.68 -8.20 8.08
C LEU A 130 -2.30 -8.87 8.25
N ASP A 131 -1.31 -8.10 8.71
CA ASP A 131 0.01 -8.65 9.03
C ASP A 131 -0.02 -9.64 10.20
N ALA A 132 -0.90 -9.44 11.19
CA ALA A 132 -1.11 -10.37 12.29
C ALA A 132 -1.85 -11.62 11.84
N GLU A 133 -2.90 -11.47 11.02
CA GLU A 133 -3.70 -12.61 10.49
C GLU A 133 -2.87 -13.57 9.64
N ARG A 134 -1.97 -13.04 8.79
CA ARG A 134 -1.05 -13.92 8.02
C ARG A 134 0.06 -14.53 8.89
N GLY A 135 0.31 -13.93 10.04
CA GLY A 135 1.47 -14.20 10.88
C GLY A 135 1.32 -15.42 11.76
N GLY A 136 0.07 -15.92 11.96
CA GLY A 136 -0.27 -17.12 12.72
C GLY A 136 0.66 -17.34 13.92
N TRP A 137 0.36 -16.70 15.05
CA TRP A 137 1.12 -16.77 16.30
C TRP A 137 1.78 -18.13 16.59
#